data_AF-A0A842M0X2-F1
#
_entry.id   AF-A0A842M0X2-F1
#
_cell.length_a   1.000
_cell.length_b   1.000
_cell.length_c   1.000
_cell.angle_alpha   90.00
_cell.angle_beta   90.00
_cell.angle_gamma   90.00
#
_symmetry.space_group_name_H-M   'P 1'
#
loop_
_entity.id
_entity.type
_entity.pdbx_description
1 polymer ?
#
loop_
_entity_poly.entity_id
_entity_poly.type
_entity_poly.pdbx_seq_one_letter_code
_entity_poly.pdbx_strand_id
1 'polypeptide(L)'
;MAERGEIDPWNIDIVELTDKFLKKLEEMKKLDLRISGRTLLYAAILLRMKSDTLVLGEEEEEENVEEFIELEEDFYDSAEYPEIKPVVRRFPRRPVTLQDLIEELKAAERVELRRYERRKKREERSKEDVTRIAHEEDVERSIESVRELLAREFEKRDTITFSYLVGEENSPKRKISVYLPLLYLAARGSIFLEQPEIFKEIYIKRRM
;
A
#
# COMPACT_ATOMS: atom_id res chain seq x y z
N MET A 1 29.14 17.48 -0.69
CA MET A 1 29.60 16.65 0.43
C MET A 1 30.87 15.92 -0.01
N ALA A 2 30.82 15.08 -1.05
CA ALA A 2 32.04 14.53 -1.68
C ALA A 2 33.00 15.61 -2.22
N GLU A 3 32.53 16.57 -3.04
CA GLU A 3 33.38 17.68 -3.55
C GLU A 3 33.92 18.61 -2.45
N ARG A 4 33.31 18.61 -1.26
CA ARG A 4 33.75 19.41 -0.11
C ARG A 4 34.69 18.64 0.83
N GLY A 5 34.98 17.37 0.52
CA GLY A 5 35.82 16.49 1.34
C GLY A 5 35.14 15.97 2.62
N GLU A 6 33.81 16.09 2.74
CA GLU A 6 33.07 15.69 3.95
C GLU A 6 32.87 14.16 4.06
N ILE A 7 33.10 13.42 2.96
CA ILE A 7 32.92 11.96 2.81
C ILE A 7 34.00 11.43 1.86
N ASP A 8 34.54 10.25 2.13
CA ASP A 8 35.44 9.51 1.23
C ASP A 8 34.65 8.86 0.07
N PRO A 9 34.91 9.19 -1.21
CA PRO A 9 34.23 8.60 -2.35
C PRO A 9 34.43 7.08 -2.52
N TRP A 10 35.49 6.52 -1.93
CA TRP A 10 35.87 5.10 -2.09
C TRP A 10 35.39 4.23 -0.93
N ASN A 11 35.01 4.83 0.19
CA ASN A 11 34.52 4.15 1.38
C ASN A 11 33.46 4.99 2.09
N ILE A 12 32.20 4.81 1.68
CA ILE A 12 31.08 5.57 2.23
C ILE A 12 30.42 4.81 3.38
N ASP A 13 30.36 5.46 4.54
CA ASP A 13 29.47 5.07 5.62
C ASP A 13 28.05 5.61 5.36
N ILE A 14 27.11 4.69 5.09
CA ILE A 14 25.69 5.01 4.81
C ILE A 14 25.03 5.67 6.02
N VAL A 15 25.40 5.28 7.24
CA VAL A 15 24.81 5.80 8.48
C VAL A 15 25.18 7.26 8.66
N GLU A 16 26.47 7.56 8.61
CA GLU A 16 26.99 8.92 8.78
C GLU A 16 26.56 9.83 7.63
N LEU A 17 26.59 9.32 6.39
CA LEU A 17 26.12 10.05 5.22
C LEU A 17 24.66 10.46 5.36
N THR A 18 23.80 9.55 5.78
CA THR A 18 22.36 9.79 5.89
C THR A 18 22.08 10.88 6.91
N ASP A 19 22.75 10.86 8.06
CA ASP A 19 22.57 11.88 9.10
C ASP A 19 23.07 13.25 8.65
N LYS A 20 24.23 13.32 7.97
CA LYS A 20 24.74 14.56 7.36
C LYS A 20 23.76 15.09 6.32
N PHE A 21 23.21 14.22 5.47
CA PHE A 21 22.25 14.59 4.43
C PHE A 21 20.95 15.16 5.01
N LEU A 22 20.41 14.54 6.06
CA LEU A 22 19.20 15.00 6.73
C LEU A 22 19.41 16.35 7.43
N LYS A 23 20.52 16.56 8.13
CA LYS A 23 20.87 17.86 8.73
C LYS A 23 20.88 18.97 7.68
N LYS A 24 21.51 18.72 6.54
CA LYS A 24 21.56 19.68 5.44
C LYS A 24 20.18 19.93 4.81
N LEU A 25 19.34 18.90 4.73
CA LEU A 25 17.96 19.04 4.26
C LEU A 25 17.13 19.92 5.20
N GLU A 26 17.31 19.78 6.51
CA GLU A 26 16.67 20.64 7.51
C GLU A 26 17.15 22.09 7.43
N GLU A 27 18.45 22.32 7.25
CA GLU A 27 18.99 23.67 7.01
C GLU A 27 18.38 24.31 5.78
N MET A 28 18.25 23.57 4.67
CA MET A 28 17.62 24.08 3.45
C MET A 28 16.12 24.41 3.66
N LYS A 29 15.40 23.60 4.45
CA LYS A 29 14.01 23.91 4.84
C LYS A 29 13.92 25.17 5.68
N LYS A 30 14.83 25.36 6.64
CA LYS A 30 14.88 26.56 7.51
C LYS A 30 15.18 27.84 6.71
N LEU A 31 15.87 27.71 5.58
CA LEU A 31 16.18 28.80 4.66
C LEU A 31 15.09 29.04 3.59
N ASP A 32 13.91 28.40 3.72
CA ASP A 32 12.79 28.46 2.76
C ASP A 32 13.18 28.13 1.31
N LEU A 33 14.25 27.35 1.12
CA LEU A 33 14.69 26.95 -0.22
C LEU A 33 13.74 25.90 -0.79
N ARG A 34 13.41 26.03 -2.08
CA ARG A 34 12.56 25.07 -2.77
C ARG A 34 13.28 23.72 -2.92
N ILE A 35 12.82 22.73 -2.16
CA ILE A 35 13.33 21.36 -2.23
C ILE A 35 12.66 20.60 -3.36
N SER A 36 13.46 19.91 -4.19
CA SER A 36 12.96 19.04 -5.24
C SER A 36 12.38 17.76 -4.64
N GLY A 37 11.26 17.26 -5.19
CA GLY A 37 10.67 15.99 -4.77
C GLY A 37 11.65 14.81 -4.86
N ARG A 38 12.62 14.86 -5.79
CA ARG A 38 13.69 13.85 -5.91
C ARG A 38 14.60 13.82 -4.69
N THR A 39 14.90 14.99 -4.09
CA THR A 39 15.73 15.09 -2.87
C THR A 39 15.04 14.43 -1.68
N LEU A 40 13.72 14.61 -1.56
CA LEU A 40 12.93 13.99 -0.49
C LEU A 40 12.83 12.47 -0.69
N LEU A 41 12.70 12.02 -1.94
CA LEU A 41 12.77 10.59 -2.28
C LEU A 41 14.13 9.99 -1.91
N TYR A 42 15.24 10.66 -2.24
CA TYR A 42 16.58 10.19 -1.87
C TYR A 42 16.78 10.15 -0.35
N ALA A 43 16.22 11.11 0.40
CA ALA A 43 16.22 11.05 1.87
C ALA A 43 15.54 9.78 2.39
N ALA A 44 14.37 9.44 1.85
CA ALA A 44 13.62 8.24 2.24
C ALA A 44 14.36 6.94 1.89
N ILE A 45 15.00 6.90 0.72
CA ILE A 45 15.79 5.73 0.30
C ILE A 45 17.02 5.57 1.21
N LEU A 46 17.74 6.65 1.51
CA LEU A 46 18.89 6.62 2.42
C LEU A 46 18.49 6.19 3.83
N LEU A 47 17.36 6.69 4.36
CA LEU A 47 16.81 6.24 5.64
C LEU A 47 16.50 4.73 5.65
N ARG A 48 15.92 4.22 4.55
CA ARG A 48 15.68 2.79 4.41
C ARG A 48 16.97 2.00 4.39
N MET A 49 17.98 2.44 3.63
CA MET A 49 19.30 1.79 3.57
C MET A 49 19.98 1.80 4.94
N LYS A 50 19.91 2.91 5.68
CA LYS A 50 20.39 3.00 7.06
C LYS A 50 19.70 1.98 7.98
N SER A 51 18.38 1.83 7.86
CA SER A 51 17.64 0.80 8.61
C SER A 51 18.11 -0.60 8.23
N ASP A 52 18.23 -0.90 6.95
CA ASP A 52 18.68 -2.22 6.46
C ASP A 52 20.11 -2.53 6.98
N THR A 53 21.02 -1.54 7.03
CA THR A 53 22.38 -1.73 7.58
C THR A 53 22.42 -1.91 9.09
N LEU A 54 21.53 -1.24 9.85
CA LEU A 54 21.49 -1.39 11.30
C LEU A 54 20.96 -2.78 11.69
N VAL A 55 19.88 -3.23 11.03
CA VAL A 55 19.29 -4.56 11.26
C VAL A 55 20.30 -5.67 10.93
N LEU A 56 21.01 -5.56 9.80
CA LEU A 56 22.04 -6.54 9.43
C LEU A 56 23.24 -6.52 10.40
N GLY A 57 23.55 -5.37 10.99
CA GLY A 57 24.60 -5.26 12.02
C GLY A 57 24.19 -5.92 13.35
N GLU A 58 22.93 -5.76 13.75
CA GLU A 58 22.36 -6.39 14.96
C GLU A 58 22.31 -7.92 14.81
N GLU A 59 21.88 -8.45 13.65
CA GLU A 59 21.88 -9.89 13.35
C GLU A 59 23.30 -10.50 13.40
N GLU A 60 24.33 -9.78 12.95
CA GLU A 60 25.74 -10.24 13.02
C GLU A 60 26.31 -10.18 14.44
N GLU A 61 25.90 -9.20 15.26
CA GLU A 61 26.32 -9.09 16.66
C GLU A 61 25.66 -10.17 17.54
N GLU A 62 24.37 -10.45 17.34
CA GLU A 62 23.68 -11.55 18.02
C GLU A 62 24.30 -12.90 17.67
N GLU A 63 24.61 -13.19 16.40
CA GLU A 63 25.32 -14.42 16.00
C GLU A 63 26.73 -14.53 16.60
N ASN A 64 27.51 -13.45 16.66
CA ASN A 64 28.84 -13.49 17.30
C ASN A 64 28.73 -13.75 18.81
N VAL A 65 27.69 -13.22 19.47
CA VAL A 65 27.46 -13.44 20.89
C VAL A 65 26.99 -14.88 21.13
N GLU A 66 26.16 -15.43 20.25
CA GLU A 66 25.69 -16.82 20.33
C GLU A 66 26.80 -17.84 20.02
N GLU A 67 27.68 -17.57 19.05
CA GLU A 67 28.89 -18.37 18.78
C GLU A 67 29.91 -18.28 19.94
N PHE A 68 29.95 -17.15 20.66
CA PHE A 68 30.77 -16.98 21.86
C PHE A 68 30.18 -17.69 23.09
N ILE A 69 28.84 -17.80 23.17
CA ILE A 69 28.12 -18.55 24.22
C ILE A 69 28.19 -20.06 23.97
N GLU A 70 28.06 -20.53 22.72
CA GLU A 70 28.23 -21.95 22.35
C GLU A 70 29.63 -22.49 22.73
N LEU A 71 30.68 -21.66 22.60
CA LEU A 71 32.05 -22.04 22.97
C LEU A 71 32.27 -22.19 24.49
N GLU A 72 31.36 -21.68 25.33
CA GLU A 72 31.43 -21.80 26.80
C GLU A 72 30.55 -22.94 27.33
N GLU A 73 29.63 -23.49 26.51
CA GLU A 73 28.60 -24.45 26.91
C GLU A 73 28.85 -25.91 26.47
N ASP A 74 30.07 -26.24 26.01
CA ASP A 74 30.47 -27.58 25.54
C ASP A 74 30.65 -28.65 26.65
N PHE A 75 29.86 -28.55 27.73
CA PHE A 75 29.82 -29.51 28.83
C PHE A 75 28.37 -29.88 29.15
N TYR A 76 27.64 -30.54 28.24
CA TYR A 76 26.74 -31.68 28.51
C TYR A 76 26.06 -32.19 27.22
N ASP A 77 26.16 -33.49 27.02
CA ASP A 77 25.69 -34.32 25.90
C ASP A 77 24.16 -34.44 25.85
N SER A 78 23.51 -34.19 24.71
CA SER A 78 22.28 -34.90 24.30
C SER A 78 21.83 -34.59 22.87
N ALA A 79 21.84 -35.64 22.03
CA ALA A 79 21.14 -35.84 20.76
C ALA A 79 20.18 -34.73 20.27
N GLU A 80 20.59 -33.99 19.24
CA GLU A 80 19.80 -32.92 18.64
C GLU A 80 19.65 -33.10 17.12
N TYR A 81 18.44 -32.81 16.62
CA TYR A 81 18.14 -32.86 15.19
C TYR A 81 19.00 -31.83 14.44
N PRO A 82 19.38 -32.06 13.17
CA PRO A 82 20.06 -31.03 12.39
C PRO A 82 19.10 -29.86 12.17
N GLU A 83 19.29 -28.80 12.93
CA GLU A 83 18.57 -27.55 12.73
C GLU A 83 18.90 -26.99 11.35
N ILE A 84 17.87 -26.71 10.55
CA ILE A 84 18.04 -26.02 9.28
C ILE A 84 18.29 -24.55 9.61
N LYS A 85 19.57 -24.20 9.81
CA LYS A 85 19.97 -22.80 9.96
C LYS A 85 19.58 -22.04 8.68
N PRO A 86 18.90 -20.88 8.77
CA PRO A 86 18.57 -20.08 7.61
C PRO A 86 19.86 -19.76 6.83
N VAL A 87 19.80 -19.81 5.50
CA VAL A 87 20.97 -19.49 4.67
C VAL A 87 21.23 -17.99 4.79
N VAL A 88 22.11 -17.64 5.73
CA VAL A 88 22.61 -16.27 5.91
C VAL A 88 23.41 -15.90 4.67
N ARG A 89 22.87 -14.97 3.89
CA ARG A 89 23.61 -14.40 2.76
C ARG A 89 24.67 -13.48 3.34
N ARG A 90 25.90 -13.98 3.47
CA ARG A 90 27.06 -13.16 3.80
C ARG A 90 27.23 -12.11 2.69
N PHE A 91 26.82 -10.87 2.97
CA PHE A 91 27.16 -9.75 2.09
C PHE A 91 28.64 -9.46 2.32
N PRO A 92 29.51 -9.61 1.31
CA PRO A 92 30.90 -9.22 1.47
C PRO A 92 30.92 -7.73 1.81
N ARG A 93 31.51 -7.36 2.96
CA ARG A 93 31.76 -5.97 3.41
C ARG A 93 32.75 -5.27 2.46
N ARG A 94 32.38 -5.16 1.18
CA ARG A 94 33.07 -4.30 0.24
C ARG A 94 32.71 -2.87 0.64
N PRO A 95 33.69 -1.97 0.79
CA PRO A 95 33.40 -0.57 1.02
C PRO A 95 32.50 -0.08 -0.12
N VAL A 96 31.35 0.50 0.23
CA VAL A 96 30.39 1.01 -0.74
C VAL A 96 31.01 2.26 -1.36
N THR A 97 31.17 2.26 -2.69
CA THR A 97 31.69 3.44 -3.38
C THR A 97 30.56 4.43 -3.67
N LEU A 98 30.92 5.69 -3.92
CA LEU A 98 29.97 6.72 -4.35
C LEU A 98 29.19 6.32 -5.60
N GLN A 99 29.87 5.63 -6.52
CA GLN A 99 29.25 5.15 -7.75
C GLN A 99 28.21 4.07 -7.47
N ASP A 100 28.54 3.11 -6.60
CA ASP A 100 27.60 2.05 -6.19
C ASP A 100 26.36 2.65 -5.54
N LEU A 101 26.55 3.61 -4.63
CA LEU A 101 25.45 4.30 -3.98
C LEU A 101 24.55 5.04 -4.98
N ILE A 102 25.13 5.74 -5.96
CA ILE A 102 24.35 6.43 -7.00
C ILE A 102 23.56 5.44 -7.84
N GLU A 103 24.16 4.30 -8.18
CA GLU A 103 23.50 3.26 -8.96
C GLU A 103 22.34 2.62 -8.19
N GLU A 104 22.53 2.35 -6.90
CA GLU A 104 21.48 1.85 -6.02
C GLU A 104 20.34 2.85 -5.83
N LEU A 105 20.66 4.13 -5.61
CA LEU A 105 19.65 5.20 -5.52
C LEU A 105 18.83 5.30 -6.81
N LYS A 106 19.47 5.21 -7.98
CA LYS A 106 18.77 5.18 -9.29
C LYS A 106 17.98 3.89 -9.50
N ALA A 107 18.43 2.76 -8.97
CA ALA A 107 17.69 1.50 -9.03
C ALA A 107 16.44 1.56 -8.15
N ALA A 108 16.57 2.06 -6.92
CA ALA A 108 15.46 2.27 -6.00
C ALA A 108 14.42 3.25 -6.57
N GLU A 109 14.86 4.35 -7.19
CA GLU A 109 13.96 5.28 -7.88
C GLU A 109 13.15 4.60 -8.99
N ARG A 110 13.79 3.77 -9.82
CA ARG A 110 13.10 3.02 -10.89
C ARG A 110 12.06 2.04 -10.34
N VAL A 111 12.34 1.39 -9.20
CA VAL A 111 11.41 0.46 -8.56
C VAL A 111 10.18 1.21 -8.03
N GLU A 112 10.38 2.35 -7.36
CA GLU A 112 9.30 3.18 -6.85
C GLU A 112 8.42 3.75 -7.97
N LEU A 113 9.03 4.20 -9.08
CA LEU A 113 8.28 4.67 -10.25
C LEU A 113 7.40 3.55 -10.83
N ARG A 114 7.95 2.34 -10.98
CA ARG A 114 7.20 1.17 -11.46
C ARG A 114 6.06 0.79 -10.52
N ARG A 115 6.26 0.88 -9.20
CA ARG A 115 5.20 0.63 -8.20
C ARG A 115 4.08 1.65 -8.33
N TYR A 116 4.42 2.92 -8.47
CA TYR A 116 3.47 4.01 -8.69
C TYR A 116 2.64 3.80 -9.97
N GLU A 117 3.29 3.51 -11.10
CA GLU A 117 2.63 3.25 -12.37
C GLU A 117 1.68 2.04 -12.30
N ARG A 118 2.09 0.96 -11.62
CA ARG A 118 1.24 -0.23 -11.41
C ARG A 118 0.00 0.11 -10.59
N ARG A 119 0.15 0.91 -9.53
CA ARG A 119 -0.97 1.36 -8.70
C ARG A 119 -1.94 2.21 -9.51
N LYS A 120 -1.43 3.20 -10.24
CA LYS A 120 -2.23 4.07 -11.11
C LYS A 120 -3.00 3.26 -12.16
N LYS A 121 -2.33 2.33 -12.84
CA LYS A 121 -2.97 1.45 -13.84
C LYS A 121 -4.05 0.55 -13.22
N ARG A 122 -3.88 0.11 -11.97
CA ARG A 122 -4.89 -0.67 -11.25
C ARG A 122 -6.13 0.18 -10.90
N GLU A 123 -5.91 1.41 -10.45
CA GLU A 123 -6.99 2.37 -10.19
C GLU A 123 -7.75 2.74 -11.47
N GLU A 124 -7.04 2.95 -12.58
CA GLU A 124 -7.64 3.20 -13.90
C GLU A 124 -8.46 2.01 -14.40
N ARG A 125 -7.94 0.78 -14.30
CA ARG A 125 -8.71 -0.44 -14.63
C ARG A 125 -9.97 -0.58 -13.79
N SER A 126 -9.89 -0.30 -12.48
CA SER A 126 -11.06 -0.34 -11.61
C SER A 126 -12.12 0.68 -12.01
N LYS A 127 -11.72 1.87 -12.47
CA LYS A 127 -12.66 2.88 -12.99
C LYS A 127 -13.26 2.44 -14.32
N GLU A 128 -12.42 1.94 -15.24
CA GLU A 128 -12.89 1.44 -16.53
C GLU A 128 -13.88 0.29 -16.39
N ASP A 129 -13.63 -0.68 -15.51
CA ASP A 129 -14.51 -1.83 -15.30
C ASP A 129 -15.88 -1.40 -14.75
N VAL A 130 -15.92 -0.39 -13.86
CA VAL A 130 -17.18 0.21 -13.39
C VAL A 130 -17.90 0.93 -14.54
N THR A 131 -17.18 1.65 -15.39
CA THR A 131 -17.80 2.35 -16.55
C THR A 131 -18.24 1.42 -17.67
N ARG A 132 -17.55 0.28 -17.89
CA ARG A 132 -17.93 -0.74 -18.88
C ARG A 132 -19.19 -1.49 -18.48
N ILE A 133 -19.41 -1.69 -17.18
CA ILE A 133 -20.67 -2.24 -16.65
C ILE A 133 -21.81 -1.23 -16.82
N ALA A 134 -21.50 0.06 -16.91
CA ALA A 134 -22.45 1.17 -16.99
C ALA A 134 -22.46 1.84 -18.37
N HIS A 135 -22.56 1.08 -19.47
CA HIS A 135 -22.93 1.68 -20.75
C HIS A 135 -24.28 2.39 -20.61
N GLU A 136 -24.42 3.59 -21.21
CA GLU A 136 -25.56 4.49 -20.97
C GLU A 136 -26.92 3.83 -21.29
N GLU A 137 -26.97 2.98 -22.31
CA GLU A 137 -28.15 2.18 -22.67
C GLU A 137 -28.51 1.10 -21.61
N ASP A 138 -27.53 0.55 -20.89
CA ASP A 138 -27.77 -0.43 -19.82
C ASP A 138 -28.16 0.24 -18.50
N VAL A 139 -27.69 1.48 -18.26
CA VAL A 139 -28.02 2.24 -17.05
C VAL A 139 -29.51 2.61 -17.03
N GLU A 140 -30.05 3.14 -18.14
CA GLU A 140 -31.48 3.47 -18.23
C GLU A 140 -32.37 2.23 -18.10
N ARG A 141 -32.01 1.11 -18.75
CA ARG A 141 -32.73 -0.16 -18.62
C ARG A 141 -32.68 -0.71 -17.20
N SER A 142 -31.54 -0.59 -16.53
CA SER A 142 -31.36 -1.04 -15.15
C SER A 142 -32.18 -0.18 -14.18
N ILE A 143 -32.24 1.13 -14.41
CA ILE A 143 -33.09 2.06 -13.66
C ILE A 143 -34.55 1.69 -13.82
N GLU A 144 -35.03 1.48 -15.04
CA GLU A 144 -36.43 1.11 -15.29
C GLU A 144 -36.77 -0.24 -14.65
N SER A 145 -35.89 -1.24 -14.79
CA SER A 145 -36.08 -2.56 -14.20
C SER A 145 -36.19 -2.50 -12.67
N VAL A 146 -35.30 -1.75 -12.00
CA VAL A 146 -35.35 -1.56 -10.54
C VAL A 146 -36.59 -0.75 -10.15
N ARG A 147 -36.99 0.24 -10.95
CA ARG A 147 -38.19 1.04 -10.71
C ARG A 147 -39.46 0.19 -10.76
N GLU A 148 -39.61 -0.68 -11.76
CA GLU A 148 -40.74 -1.60 -11.87
C GLU A 148 -40.78 -2.60 -10.71
N LEU A 149 -39.63 -3.15 -10.31
CA LEU A 149 -39.52 -4.05 -9.16
C LEU A 149 -39.96 -3.35 -7.87
N LEU A 150 -39.44 -2.14 -7.62
CA LEU A 150 -39.83 -1.35 -6.46
C LEU A 150 -41.32 -0.99 -6.49
N ALA A 151 -41.88 -0.64 -7.64
CA ALA A 151 -43.31 -0.32 -7.76
C ALA A 151 -44.19 -1.50 -7.33
N ARG A 152 -43.86 -2.73 -7.77
CA ARG A 152 -44.59 -3.96 -7.38
C ARG A 152 -44.45 -4.30 -5.90
N GLU A 153 -43.28 -4.07 -5.32
CA GLU A 153 -43.02 -4.39 -3.91
C GLU A 153 -43.62 -3.34 -2.97
N PHE A 154 -43.64 -2.06 -3.37
CA PHE A 154 -44.28 -0.99 -2.63
C PHE A 154 -45.82 -1.06 -2.61
N GLU A 155 -46.44 -1.90 -3.43
CA GLU A 155 -47.87 -2.23 -3.29
C GLU A 155 -48.13 -3.13 -2.08
N LYS A 156 -47.12 -3.89 -1.62
CA LYS A 156 -47.25 -4.89 -0.56
C LYS A 156 -46.61 -4.46 0.75
N ARG A 157 -45.54 -3.66 0.71
CA ARG A 157 -44.73 -3.28 1.87
C ARG A 157 -44.21 -1.86 1.71
N ASP A 158 -44.21 -1.08 2.80
CA ASP A 158 -43.69 0.31 2.77
C ASP A 158 -42.17 0.41 2.84
N THR A 159 -41.49 -0.68 3.24
CA THR A 159 -40.04 -0.75 3.38
C THR A 159 -39.50 -2.05 2.80
N ILE A 160 -38.44 -1.94 2.01
CA ILE A 160 -37.78 -3.04 1.31
C ILE A 160 -36.30 -3.04 1.69
N THR A 161 -35.70 -4.22 1.84
CA THR A 161 -34.25 -4.34 2.11
C THR A 161 -33.46 -4.53 0.81
N PHE A 162 -32.23 -4.02 0.79
CA PHE A 162 -31.34 -4.18 -0.35
C PHE A 162 -31.00 -5.65 -0.62
N SER A 163 -30.76 -6.44 0.42
CA SER A 163 -30.50 -7.88 0.30
C SER A 163 -31.66 -8.63 -0.38
N TYR A 164 -32.91 -8.20 -0.16
CA TYR A 164 -34.06 -8.78 -0.84
C TYR A 164 -34.06 -8.49 -2.35
N LEU A 165 -33.66 -7.28 -2.76
CA LEU A 165 -33.61 -6.90 -4.19
C LEU A 165 -32.45 -7.55 -4.95
N VAL A 166 -31.34 -7.82 -4.28
CA VAL A 166 -30.20 -8.54 -4.88
C VAL A 166 -30.56 -10.01 -5.12
N GLY A 167 -31.34 -10.62 -4.22
CA GLY A 167 -31.74 -12.02 -4.28
C GLY A 167 -30.61 -12.98 -3.88
N GLU A 168 -30.78 -14.27 -4.17
CA GLU A 168 -29.81 -15.33 -3.82
C GLU A 168 -28.52 -15.27 -4.66
N GLU A 169 -28.55 -14.59 -5.81
CA GLU A 169 -27.38 -14.41 -6.66
C GLU A 169 -26.46 -13.32 -6.08
N ASN A 170 -25.65 -13.73 -5.11
CA ASN A 170 -24.69 -12.87 -4.40
C ASN A 170 -23.44 -12.54 -5.23
N SER A 171 -23.63 -12.25 -6.51
CA SER A 171 -22.59 -11.83 -7.45
C SER A 171 -22.24 -10.35 -7.23
N PRO A 172 -20.94 -9.97 -7.20
CA PRO A 172 -20.52 -8.56 -7.14
C PRO A 172 -21.16 -7.73 -8.26
N LYS A 173 -21.32 -8.31 -9.45
CA LYS A 173 -21.96 -7.64 -10.60
C LYS A 173 -23.43 -7.33 -10.33
N ARG A 174 -24.17 -8.27 -9.73
CA ARG A 174 -25.59 -8.10 -9.38
C ARG A 174 -25.80 -7.02 -8.32
N LYS A 175 -24.93 -6.97 -7.31
CA LYS A 175 -24.95 -5.89 -6.30
C LYS A 175 -24.78 -4.53 -6.94
N ILE A 176 -23.77 -4.37 -7.81
CA ILE A 176 -23.50 -3.11 -8.50
C ILE A 176 -24.69 -2.73 -9.40
N SER A 177 -25.25 -3.69 -10.15
CA SER A 177 -26.36 -3.43 -11.07
C SER A 177 -27.66 -3.02 -10.36
N VAL A 178 -27.86 -3.38 -9.09
CA VAL A 178 -29.03 -2.95 -8.30
C VAL A 178 -28.73 -1.67 -7.51
N TYR A 179 -27.54 -1.58 -6.92
CA TYR A 179 -27.14 -0.44 -6.08
C TYR A 179 -27.03 0.87 -6.87
N LEU A 180 -26.43 0.85 -8.06
CA LEU A 180 -26.23 2.06 -8.85
C LEU A 180 -27.56 2.71 -9.31
N PRO A 181 -28.54 1.95 -9.83
CA PRO A 181 -29.89 2.47 -10.06
C PRO A 181 -30.59 2.99 -8.80
N LEU A 182 -30.46 2.31 -7.66
CA LEU A 182 -31.06 2.76 -6.40
C LEU A 182 -30.50 4.12 -5.96
N LEU A 183 -29.19 4.32 -6.06
CA LEU A 183 -28.57 5.61 -5.79
C LEU A 183 -29.11 6.70 -6.73
N TYR A 184 -29.30 6.37 -8.00
CA TYR A 184 -29.84 7.31 -8.97
C TYR A 184 -31.30 7.70 -8.67
N LEU A 185 -32.13 6.71 -8.34
CA LEU A 185 -33.52 6.92 -7.93
C LEU A 185 -33.62 7.73 -6.62
N ALA A 186 -32.71 7.50 -5.68
CA ALA A 186 -32.62 8.27 -4.44
C ALA A 186 -32.16 9.72 -4.69
N ALA A 187 -31.16 9.91 -5.55
CA ALA A 187 -30.67 11.23 -5.93
C ALA A 187 -31.73 12.08 -6.67
N ARG A 188 -32.57 11.44 -7.50
CA ARG A 188 -33.75 12.07 -8.12
C ARG A 188 -34.93 12.24 -7.16
N GLY A 189 -34.80 11.77 -5.93
CA GLY A 189 -35.81 11.89 -4.88
C GLY A 189 -37.04 11.00 -5.09
N SER A 190 -36.93 9.92 -5.86
CA SER A 190 -38.03 8.96 -6.05
C SER A 190 -38.17 7.99 -4.86
N ILE A 191 -37.08 7.73 -4.14
CA ILE A 191 -37.03 6.82 -2.98
C ILE A 191 -36.15 7.41 -1.89
N PHE A 192 -36.33 6.94 -0.65
CA PHE A 192 -35.42 7.19 0.46
C PHE A 192 -34.58 5.96 0.76
N LEU A 193 -33.28 6.16 0.96
CA LEU A 193 -32.34 5.13 1.39
C LEU A 193 -31.90 5.46 2.81
N GLU A 194 -31.96 4.46 3.70
CA GLU A 194 -31.54 4.59 5.09
C GLU A 194 -30.58 3.45 5.43
N GLN A 195 -29.42 3.80 5.99
CA GLN A 195 -28.42 2.85 6.46
C GLN A 195 -27.96 3.29 7.86
N PRO A 196 -28.39 2.58 8.92
CA PRO A 196 -28.07 2.99 10.30
C PRO A 196 -26.60 2.72 10.67
N GLU A 197 -25.97 1.71 10.07
CA GLU A 197 -24.59 1.30 10.34
C GLU A 197 -23.79 1.13 9.04
N ILE A 198 -22.53 1.56 9.03
CA ILE A 198 -21.65 1.46 7.86
C ILE A 198 -21.46 -0.02 7.49
N PHE A 199 -21.59 -0.32 6.20
CA PHE A 199 -21.47 -1.68 5.62
C PHE A 199 -22.54 -2.68 6.10
N LYS A 200 -23.62 -2.22 6.73
CA LYS A 200 -24.79 -3.05 7.05
C LYS A 200 -25.89 -2.90 6.01
N GLU A 201 -27.03 -3.52 6.29
CA GLU A 201 -28.21 -3.54 5.44
C GLU A 201 -28.68 -2.12 5.08
N ILE A 202 -29.17 -1.95 3.84
CA ILE A 202 -29.72 -0.70 3.35
C ILE A 202 -31.23 -0.88 3.25
N TYR A 203 -31.98 0.02 3.88
CA TYR A 203 -33.43 0.05 3.85
C TYR A 203 -33.91 1.07 2.82
N ILE A 204 -34.87 0.65 2.01
CA ILE A 204 -35.42 1.41 0.90
C ILE A 204 -36.87 1.71 1.25
N LYS A 205 -37.19 2.99 1.36
CA LYS A 205 -38.51 3.49 1.74
C LYS A 205 -39.15 4.27 0.59
N ARG A 206 -40.46 4.13 0.46
CA ARG A 206 -41.23 4.94 -0.48
C ARG A 206 -41.26 6.38 0.01
N ARG A 207 -41.10 7.34 -0.90
CA ARG A 207 -41.35 8.73 -0.59
C ARG A 207 -42.86 8.96 -0.45
N MET A 208 -43.30 9.39 0.73
CA MET A 208 -44.64 9.96 0.96
C MET A 208 -44.78 11.34 0.31
#